data_AF-A0A923BP16-F1
#
_entry.id   AF-A0A923BP16-F1
#
_cell.length_a   1.000
_cell.length_b   1.000
_cell.length_c   1.000
_cell.angle_alpha   90.00
_cell.angle_beta   90.00
_cell.angle_gamma   90.00
#
_symmetry.space_group_name_H-M   'P 1'
#
loop_
_entity.id
_entity.type
_entity.pdbx_description
1 polymer ?
#
loop_
_entity_poly.entity_id
_entity_poly.type
_entity_poly.pdbx_seq_one_letter_code
_entity_poly.pdbx_strand_id
1 'polypeptide(L)'
;MNQSSKIVPKTALKLLSWFCPDQLYEEIEGDLIQKFNKDVKAFGEKRARRRLLWNVIRFFRPGILLRNKSSMQTNQLLMLSNYFKTSVRHIRRSKLNFGFKLGGLTLAIFSFLCVAIYVAYQSSYDTHHRDYSSIYRVNSQRKNNGQVEKYAVVPVAIGPLLKQYIPEIESFARIRYANGSYLRNEGKGVPCS
;
A
#
# COMPACT_ATOMS: atom_id res chain seq x y z
N MET A 1 41.91 -23.84 -10.02
CA MET A 1 42.22 -22.45 -9.61
C MET A 1 43.19 -22.40 -8.42
N ASN A 2 44.43 -22.92 -8.55
CA ASN A 2 45.32 -23.00 -7.36
C ASN A 2 46.84 -22.93 -7.66
N GLN A 3 47.26 -22.15 -8.66
CA GLN A 3 48.69 -21.90 -8.92
C GLN A 3 49.14 -20.45 -8.68
N SER A 4 48.23 -19.46 -8.65
CA SER A 4 48.61 -18.06 -8.38
C SER A 4 48.90 -17.77 -6.90
N SER A 5 48.49 -18.65 -5.98
CA SER A 5 48.60 -18.43 -4.52
C SER A 5 49.97 -18.75 -3.93
N LYS A 6 50.87 -19.42 -4.67
CA LYS A 6 52.21 -19.81 -4.16
C LYS A 6 53.27 -18.72 -4.34
N ILE A 7 53.09 -17.79 -5.28
CA ILE A 7 54.15 -16.83 -5.69
C ILE A 7 53.95 -15.44 -5.03
N VAL A 8 52.72 -15.12 -4.63
CA VAL A 8 52.39 -13.81 -4.02
C VAL A 8 52.84 -13.78 -2.56
N PRO A 9 53.56 -12.73 -2.11
CA PRO A 9 54.00 -12.62 -0.73
C PRO A 9 52.82 -12.38 0.22
N LYS A 10 52.54 -13.36 1.08
CA LYS A 10 51.42 -13.35 2.05
C LYS A 10 51.47 -12.19 3.05
N THR A 11 52.65 -11.64 3.32
CA THR A 11 52.83 -10.49 4.22
C THR A 11 52.21 -9.21 3.67
N ALA A 12 52.25 -9.01 2.34
CA ALA A 12 51.69 -7.83 1.70
C ALA A 12 50.14 -7.85 1.71
N LEU A 13 49.55 -9.03 1.53
CA LEU A 13 48.09 -9.21 1.61
C LEU A 13 47.58 -9.05 3.05
N LYS A 14 48.32 -9.57 4.04
CA LYS A 14 47.99 -9.41 5.46
C LYS A 14 48.05 -7.94 5.92
N LEU A 15 48.99 -7.16 5.38
CA LEU A 15 49.07 -5.72 5.63
C LEU A 15 47.87 -4.98 5.01
N LEU A 16 47.43 -5.43 3.83
CA LEU A 16 46.29 -4.86 3.13
C LEU A 16 44.96 -5.16 3.84
N SER A 17 44.76 -6.40 4.30
CA SER A 17 43.56 -6.79 5.06
C SER A 17 43.47 -6.11 6.42
N TRP A 18 44.61 -5.78 7.03
CA TRP A 18 44.63 -5.06 8.30
C TRP A 18 44.15 -3.61 8.17
N PHE A 19 44.37 -2.97 7.01
CA PHE A 19 44.07 -1.56 6.84
C PHE A 19 42.79 -1.28 6.01
N CYS A 20 42.43 -2.17 5.09
CA CYS A 20 41.31 -1.96 4.17
C CYS A 20 39.98 -2.50 4.74
N PRO A 21 38.85 -1.78 4.61
CA PRO A 21 37.54 -2.33 4.95
C PRO A 21 37.13 -3.46 4.01
N ASP A 22 36.37 -4.43 4.54
CA ASP A 22 36.01 -5.69 3.85
C ASP A 22 35.35 -5.48 2.48
N GLN A 23 34.59 -4.39 2.30
CA GLN A 23 33.87 -4.09 1.05
C GLN A 23 34.78 -3.71 -0.12
N LEU A 24 35.99 -3.20 0.15
CA LEU A 24 36.93 -2.72 -0.89
C LEU A 24 38.17 -3.62 -0.99
N TYR A 25 38.28 -4.59 -0.09
CA TYR A 25 39.42 -5.51 0.02
C TYR A 25 39.55 -6.42 -1.20
N GLU A 26 38.44 -7.04 -1.63
CA GLU A 26 38.43 -8.05 -2.69
C GLU A 26 38.85 -7.46 -4.05
N GLU A 27 38.35 -6.27 -4.39
CA GLU A 27 38.68 -5.59 -5.65
C GLU A 27 40.16 -5.14 -5.69
N ILE A 28 40.66 -4.54 -4.60
CA ILE A 28 42.04 -4.06 -4.52
C ILE A 28 43.03 -5.24 -4.48
N GLU A 29 42.70 -6.34 -3.78
CA GLU A 29 43.52 -7.55 -3.80
C GLU A 29 43.65 -8.12 -5.22
N GLY A 30 42.53 -8.21 -5.94
CA GLY A 30 42.48 -8.70 -7.33
C GLY A 30 43.40 -7.90 -8.26
N ASP A 31 43.31 -6.57 -8.23
CA ASP A 31 44.12 -5.67 -9.06
C ASP A 31 45.62 -5.79 -8.76
N LEU A 32 45.98 -5.89 -7.49
CA LEU A 32 47.37 -6.01 -7.06
C LEU A 32 47.99 -7.36 -7.47
N ILE A 33 47.23 -8.45 -7.37
CA ILE A 33 47.67 -9.78 -7.82
C ILE A 33 47.85 -9.79 -9.34
N GLN A 34 46.92 -9.22 -10.10
CA GLN A 34 47.04 -9.14 -11.56
C GLN A 34 48.28 -8.34 -11.99
N LYS A 35 48.52 -7.19 -11.35
CA LYS A 35 49.68 -6.35 -11.64
C LYS A 35 51.00 -7.04 -11.27
N PHE A 36 51.03 -7.74 -10.14
CA PHE A 36 52.18 -8.55 -9.72
C PHE A 36 52.49 -9.65 -10.73
N ASN A 37 51.48 -10.39 -11.21
CA ASN A 37 51.67 -11.45 -12.20
C ASN A 37 52.21 -10.91 -13.54
N LYS A 38 51.78 -9.70 -13.95
CA LYS A 38 52.35 -9.00 -15.12
C LYS A 38 53.80 -8.60 -14.89
N ASP A 39 54.11 -8.04 -13.72
CA ASP A 39 55.47 -7.63 -13.34
C ASP A 39 56.45 -8.82 -13.23
N VAL A 40 55.99 -9.97 -12.74
CA VAL A 40 56.80 -11.21 -12.66
C VAL A 40 57.22 -11.69 -14.05
N LYS A 41 56.29 -11.65 -15.02
CA LYS A 41 56.56 -12.05 -16.41
C LYS A 41 57.54 -11.11 -17.12
N ALA A 42 57.55 -9.82 -16.77
CA ALA A 42 58.36 -8.80 -17.45
C ALA A 42 59.74 -8.56 -16.81
N PHE A 43 59.84 -8.60 -15.48
CA PHE A 43 61.04 -8.16 -14.75
C PHE A 43 61.56 -9.16 -13.69
N GLY A 44 60.95 -10.35 -13.62
CA GLY A 44 61.30 -11.39 -12.66
C GLY A 44 60.76 -11.18 -11.24
N GLU A 45 60.83 -12.24 -10.44
CA GLU A 45 60.11 -12.35 -9.16
C GLU A 45 60.57 -11.34 -8.09
N LYS A 46 61.89 -11.11 -7.96
CA LYS A 46 62.45 -10.24 -6.90
C LYS A 46 62.03 -8.78 -7.07
N ARG A 47 61.98 -8.28 -8.31
CA ARG A 47 61.61 -6.89 -8.61
C ARG A 47 60.10 -6.68 -8.50
N ALA A 48 59.32 -7.67 -8.92
CA ALA A 48 57.87 -7.66 -8.78
C ALA A 48 57.42 -7.60 -7.30
N ARG A 49 58.10 -8.34 -6.39
CA ARG A 49 57.77 -8.34 -4.96
C ARG A 49 57.97 -6.97 -4.31
N ARG A 50 59.05 -6.26 -4.65
CA ARG A 50 59.30 -4.90 -4.15
C ARG A 50 58.25 -3.92 -4.65
N ARG A 51 57.88 -3.99 -5.94
CA ARG A 51 56.84 -3.13 -6.53
C ARG A 51 55.47 -3.35 -5.90
N LEU A 52 55.08 -4.60 -5.66
CA LEU A 52 53.84 -4.94 -4.97
C LEU A 52 53.79 -4.27 -3.59
N LEU A 53 54.86 -4.41 -2.81
CA LEU A 53 54.95 -3.85 -1.46
C LEU A 53 54.91 -2.31 -1.47
N TRP A 54 55.58 -1.68 -2.43
CA TRP A 54 55.49 -0.23 -2.67
C TRP A 54 54.07 0.23 -3.07
N ASN A 55 53.36 -0.54 -3.89
CA ASN A 55 51.99 -0.23 -4.26
C ASN A 55 51.06 -0.30 -3.03
N VAL A 56 51.18 -1.35 -2.20
CA VAL A 56 50.40 -1.49 -0.96
C VAL A 56 50.66 -0.33 0.00
N ILE A 57 51.94 0.04 0.22
CA ILE A 57 52.29 1.19 1.07
C ILE A 57 51.75 2.51 0.48
N ARG A 58 51.78 2.68 -0.84
CA ARG A 58 51.24 3.88 -1.49
C ARG A 58 49.71 4.00 -1.33
N PHE A 59 49.00 2.87 -1.21
CA PHE A 59 47.57 2.86 -0.90
C PHE A 59 47.26 3.22 0.55
N PHE A 60 48.26 3.24 1.43
CA PHE A 60 48.14 3.72 2.81
C PHE A 60 47.96 5.24 2.84
N ARG A 61 46.73 5.71 2.58
CA ARG A 61 46.34 7.13 2.72
C ARG A 61 45.82 7.41 4.14
N PRO A 62 46.58 8.09 5.02
CA PRO A 62 46.15 8.40 6.38
C PRO A 62 44.89 9.28 6.46
N GLY A 63 44.56 10.02 5.40
CA GLY A 63 43.33 10.82 5.32
C GLY A 63 42.03 10.00 5.29
N ILE A 64 42.07 8.70 4.99
CA ILE A 64 40.90 7.81 5.03
C ILE A 64 40.70 7.25 6.46
N LEU A 65 41.81 6.99 7.17
CA LEU A 65 41.80 6.52 8.56
C LEU A 65 41.28 7.55 9.54
N LEU A 66 41.74 8.80 9.42
CA LEU A 66 41.47 9.83 10.40
C LEU A 66 40.17 10.62 10.12
N ARG A 67 39.38 10.25 9.11
CA ARG A 67 38.19 11.02 8.72
C ARG A 67 36.95 10.76 9.57
N ASN A 68 36.89 9.68 10.37
CA ASN A 68 35.64 9.32 11.01
C ASN A 68 35.79 8.94 12.49
N LYS A 69 35.73 9.94 13.37
CA LYS A 69 35.35 9.72 14.78
C LYS A 69 34.63 10.88 15.49
N SER A 70 34.20 11.92 14.78
CA SER A 70 33.30 12.92 15.36
C SER A 70 31.86 12.60 14.99
N SER A 71 31.25 11.60 15.66
CA SER A 71 29.79 11.45 15.62
C SER A 71 29.18 12.64 16.36
N MET A 72 28.95 13.75 15.66
CA MET A 72 28.15 14.84 16.22
C MET A 72 26.76 14.28 16.50
N GLN A 73 26.33 14.29 17.77
CA GLN A 73 24.95 14.02 18.14
C GLN A 73 24.07 15.13 17.56
N THR A 74 23.58 14.93 16.34
CA THR A 74 22.63 15.85 15.71
C THR A 74 21.26 15.68 16.37
N ASN A 75 20.74 16.75 16.97
CA ASN A 75 19.37 16.78 17.48
C ASN A 75 18.38 16.40 16.37
N GLN A 76 17.60 15.33 16.57
CA GLN A 76 16.67 14.81 15.57
C GLN A 76 15.66 15.87 15.10
N LEU A 77 15.23 16.76 16.00
CA LEU A 77 14.34 17.88 15.68
C LEU A 77 14.98 18.91 14.73
N LEU A 78 16.28 19.16 14.88
CA LEU A 78 17.01 20.11 14.03
C LEU A 78 17.21 19.54 12.61
N MET A 79 17.36 18.23 12.50
CA MET A 79 17.32 17.53 11.21
C MET A 79 15.94 17.58 10.57
N LEU A 80 14.86 17.33 11.33
CA LEU A 80 13.48 17.42 10.84
C LEU A 80 13.13 18.81 10.32
N SER A 81 13.54 19.87 11.02
CA SER A 81 13.29 21.24 10.57
C SER A 81 14.02 21.57 9.27
N ASN A 82 15.25 21.07 9.09
CA ASN A 82 16.00 21.22 7.86
C ASN A 82 15.39 20.44 6.69
N TYR A 83 14.93 19.21 6.92
CA TYR A 83 14.22 18.45 5.91
C TYR A 83 12.90 19.13 5.53
N PHE A 84 12.12 19.60 6.50
CA PHE A 84 10.89 20.35 6.25
C PHE A 84 11.16 21.62 5.43
N LYS A 85 12.14 22.42 5.84
CA LYS A 85 12.55 23.65 5.15
C LYS A 85 12.98 23.37 3.70
N THR A 86 13.72 22.29 3.49
CA THR A 86 14.20 21.88 2.15
C THR A 86 13.06 21.39 1.28
N SER A 87 12.17 20.55 1.82
CA SER A 87 10.98 20.05 1.14
C SER A 87 10.01 21.17 0.76
N VAL A 88 9.77 22.14 1.64
CA VAL A 88 8.91 23.31 1.33
C VAL A 88 9.50 24.13 0.18
N ARG A 89 10.82 24.34 0.15
CA ARG A 89 11.49 25.03 -0.96
C ARG A 89 11.38 24.24 -2.27
N HIS A 90 11.48 22.91 -2.19
CA HIS A 90 11.34 22.03 -3.35
C HIS A 90 9.91 22.04 -3.92
N ILE A 91 8.89 21.99 -3.05
CA ILE A 91 7.48 22.09 -3.41
C ILE A 91 7.19 23.44 -4.09
N ARG A 92 7.74 24.54 -3.55
CA ARG A 92 7.58 25.89 -4.14
C ARG A 92 8.24 26.03 -5.52
N ARG A 93 9.28 25.26 -5.83
CA ARG A 93 9.92 25.25 -7.16
C ARG A 93 9.16 24.37 -8.16
N SER A 94 8.60 23.25 -7.72
CA SER A 94 7.89 22.28 -8.58
C SER A 94 6.37 22.27 -8.35
N LYS A 95 5.75 23.45 -8.34
CA LYS A 95 4.34 23.64 -7.97
C LYS A 95 3.36 22.82 -8.80
N LEU A 96 3.57 22.72 -10.11
CA LEU A 96 2.68 21.98 -11.02
C LEU A 96 2.71 20.47 -10.71
N ASN A 97 3.90 19.89 -10.64
CA ASN A 97 4.07 18.46 -10.35
C ASN A 97 3.55 18.09 -8.96
N PHE A 98 3.78 18.96 -7.96
CA PHE A 98 3.21 18.76 -6.63
C PHE A 98 1.69 18.90 -6.63
N GLY A 99 1.14 19.87 -7.36
CA GLY A 99 -0.29 20.09 -7.50
C GLY A 99 -1.03 18.89 -8.09
N PHE A 100 -0.51 18.29 -9.18
CA PHE A 100 -1.11 17.08 -9.75
C PHE A 100 -1.05 15.88 -8.80
N LYS A 101 0.10 15.69 -8.11
CA LYS A 101 0.26 14.60 -7.14
C LYS A 101 -0.71 14.73 -5.97
N LEU A 102 -0.83 15.93 -5.41
CA LEU A 102 -1.73 16.19 -4.30
C LEU A 102 -3.20 16.14 -4.74
N GLY A 103 -3.54 16.84 -5.83
CA GLY A 103 -4.90 16.91 -6.35
C GLY A 103 -5.47 15.55 -6.75
N GLY A 104 -4.69 14.74 -7.47
CA GLY A 104 -5.11 13.38 -7.86
C GLY A 104 -5.34 12.48 -6.64
N LEU A 105 -4.43 12.53 -5.66
CA LEU A 105 -4.57 11.76 -4.42
C LEU A 105 -5.79 12.21 -3.60
N THR A 106 -5.97 13.51 -3.41
CA THR A 106 -7.11 14.07 -2.68
C THR A 106 -8.42 13.73 -3.36
N LEU A 107 -8.51 13.85 -4.69
CA LEU A 107 -9.72 13.55 -5.43
C LEU A 107 -10.09 12.07 -5.33
N ALA A 108 -9.11 11.17 -5.45
CA ALA A 108 -9.34 9.73 -5.33
C ALA A 108 -9.82 9.33 -3.93
N ILE A 109 -9.18 9.87 -2.87
CA ILE A 109 -9.59 9.63 -1.49
C ILE A 109 -10.99 10.20 -1.24
N PHE A 110 -11.27 11.41 -1.73
CA PHE A 110 -12.57 12.04 -1.58
C PHE A 110 -13.68 11.23 -2.26
N SER A 111 -13.49 10.82 -3.52
CA SER A 111 -14.47 10.00 -4.24
C SER A 111 -14.70 8.65 -3.55
N PHE A 112 -13.62 8.01 -3.08
CA PHE A 112 -13.72 6.76 -2.33
C PHE A 112 -14.51 6.94 -1.03
N LEU A 113 -14.23 8.00 -0.29
CA LEU A 113 -14.93 8.31 0.96
C LEU A 113 -16.42 8.56 0.72
N CYS A 114 -16.79 9.32 -0.31
CA CYS A 114 -18.18 9.56 -0.66
C CYS A 114 -18.94 8.26 -0.95
N VAL A 115 -18.34 7.36 -1.74
CA VAL A 115 -18.94 6.06 -2.05
C VAL A 115 -19.01 5.19 -0.80
N ALA A 116 -17.96 5.16 0.02
CA ALA A 116 -17.94 4.38 1.26
C ALA A 116 -19.03 4.83 2.23
N ILE A 117 -19.23 6.15 2.39
CA ILE A 117 -20.31 6.71 3.21
C ILE A 117 -21.68 6.31 2.65
N TYR A 118 -21.87 6.40 1.33
CA TYR A 118 -23.13 6.01 0.69
C TYR A 118 -23.45 4.53 0.91
N VAL A 119 -22.45 3.64 0.75
CA VAL A 119 -22.61 2.21 0.97
C VAL A 119 -22.87 1.91 2.45
N ALA A 120 -22.15 2.55 3.36
CA ALA A 120 -22.36 2.39 4.80
C ALA A 120 -23.76 2.85 5.22
N TYR A 121 -24.23 3.96 4.66
CA TYR A 121 -25.59 4.45 4.84
C TYR A 121 -26.61 3.41 4.34
N GLN A 122 -26.49 2.95 3.10
CA GLN A 122 -27.41 1.96 2.53
C GLN A 122 -27.44 0.65 3.33
N SER A 123 -26.29 0.16 3.78
CA SER A 123 -26.21 -1.06 4.59
C SER A 123 -26.82 -0.88 5.98
N SER A 124 -26.81 0.34 6.53
CA SER A 124 -27.38 0.62 7.85
C SER A 124 -28.92 0.67 7.85
N TYR A 125 -29.55 0.94 6.70
CA TYR A 125 -31.01 0.90 6.57
C TYR A 125 -31.57 -0.49 6.84
N ASP A 126 -30.95 -1.53 6.27
CA ASP A 126 -31.45 -2.90 6.37
C ASP A 126 -31.25 -3.49 7.78
N THR A 127 -30.35 -2.92 8.59
CA THR A 127 -30.01 -3.45 9.93
C THR A 127 -30.60 -2.64 11.09
N HIS A 128 -31.47 -1.66 10.84
CA HIS A 128 -31.94 -0.74 11.88
C HIS A 128 -32.98 -1.34 12.84
N HIS A 129 -33.63 -2.44 12.48
CA HIS A 129 -34.67 -3.08 13.28
C HIS A 129 -34.11 -4.25 14.09
N ARG A 130 -34.53 -4.35 15.36
CA ARG A 130 -34.33 -5.56 16.18
C ARG A 130 -35.02 -6.71 15.43
N ASP A 131 -34.28 -7.79 15.17
CA ASP A 131 -34.73 -8.97 14.38
C ASP A 131 -34.87 -8.77 12.86
N TYR A 132 -34.01 -7.94 12.24
CA TYR A 132 -34.01 -7.71 10.78
C TYR A 132 -33.98 -9.00 9.92
N SER A 133 -33.35 -10.09 10.41
CA SER A 133 -33.26 -11.37 9.71
C SER A 133 -34.60 -12.09 9.54
N SER A 134 -35.60 -11.72 10.34
CA SER A 134 -36.93 -12.33 10.36
C SER A 134 -37.99 -11.43 9.70
N ILE A 135 -37.60 -10.26 9.19
CA ILE A 135 -38.49 -9.30 8.53
C ILE A 135 -38.46 -9.55 7.02
N TYR A 136 -39.61 -9.95 6.47
CA TYR A 136 -39.77 -10.23 5.04
C TYR A 136 -40.79 -9.29 4.39
N ARG A 137 -40.52 -8.87 3.14
CA ARG A 137 -41.47 -8.10 2.33
C ARG A 137 -42.19 -9.00 1.33
N VAL A 138 -43.51 -9.04 1.42
CA VAL A 138 -44.35 -9.77 0.44
C VAL A 138 -44.43 -8.96 -0.85
N ASN A 139 -44.01 -9.55 -1.97
CA ASN A 139 -44.12 -8.97 -3.30
C ASN A 139 -45.13 -9.77 -4.14
N SER A 140 -45.85 -9.10 -5.05
CA SER A 140 -46.75 -9.75 -6.00
C SER A 140 -46.07 -9.87 -7.36
N GLN A 141 -46.25 -11.00 -8.05
CA GLN A 141 -45.88 -11.15 -9.45
C GLN A 141 -47.14 -11.44 -10.25
N ARG A 142 -47.34 -10.71 -11.35
CA ARG A 142 -48.46 -10.92 -12.27
C ARG A 142 -47.90 -11.27 -13.62
N LYS A 143 -48.40 -12.36 -14.21
CA LYS A 143 -48.04 -12.73 -15.58
C LYS A 143 -49.14 -12.22 -16.50
N ASN A 144 -48.79 -11.30 -17.40
CA ASN A 144 -49.72 -10.69 -18.34
C ASN A 144 -49.13 -10.80 -19.76
N ASN A 145 -49.86 -11.39 -20.71
CA ASN A 145 -49.40 -11.63 -22.08
C ASN A 145 -47.96 -12.19 -22.20
N GLY A 146 -47.60 -13.15 -21.35
CA GLY A 146 -46.28 -13.78 -21.37
C GLY A 146 -45.16 -12.99 -20.66
N GLN A 147 -45.39 -11.72 -20.30
CA GLN A 147 -44.46 -10.91 -19.51
C GLN A 147 -44.77 -11.06 -18.01
N VAL A 148 -43.72 -11.22 -17.21
CA VAL A 148 -43.83 -11.29 -15.74
C VAL A 148 -43.57 -9.90 -15.17
N GLU A 149 -44.62 -9.26 -14.71
CA GLU A 149 -44.56 -7.98 -14.03
C GLU A 149 -44.40 -8.19 -12.53
N LYS A 150 -43.38 -7.58 -11.93
CA LYS A 150 -43.11 -7.65 -10.48
C LYS A 150 -43.61 -6.39 -9.81
N TYR A 151 -44.50 -6.54 -8.85
CA TYR A 151 -45.08 -5.46 -8.07
C TYR A 151 -44.58 -5.50 -6.62
N ALA A 152 -44.17 -4.33 -6.12
CA ALA A 152 -43.80 -4.10 -4.72
C ALA A 152 -45.01 -3.93 -3.79
N VAL A 153 -46.22 -4.14 -4.31
CA VAL A 153 -47.48 -3.85 -3.63
C VAL A 153 -48.36 -5.09 -3.67
N VAL A 154 -49.04 -5.36 -2.56
CA VAL A 154 -49.99 -6.47 -2.41
C VAL A 154 -51.37 -5.94 -2.00
N PRO A 155 -52.47 -6.64 -2.34
CA PRO A 155 -53.81 -6.29 -1.88
C PRO A 155 -53.87 -6.19 -0.35
N VAL A 156 -54.69 -5.26 0.14
CA VAL A 156 -54.82 -4.92 1.57
C VAL A 156 -55.19 -6.14 2.43
N ALA A 157 -55.97 -7.07 1.88
CA ALA A 157 -56.43 -8.28 2.55
C ALA A 157 -55.33 -9.34 2.78
N ILE A 158 -54.21 -9.28 2.04
CA ILE A 158 -53.16 -10.31 2.13
C ILE A 158 -52.51 -10.36 3.51
N GLY A 159 -52.25 -9.22 4.13
CA GLY A 159 -51.65 -9.15 5.48
C GLY A 159 -52.40 -9.96 6.54
N PRO A 160 -53.69 -9.65 6.81
CA PRO A 160 -54.48 -10.41 7.79
C PRO A 160 -54.71 -11.87 7.39
N LEU A 161 -54.89 -12.17 6.09
CA LEU A 161 -55.07 -13.55 5.63
C LEU A 161 -53.81 -14.39 5.88
N LEU A 162 -52.61 -13.85 5.60
CA LEU A 162 -51.37 -14.58 5.87
C LEU A 162 -51.22 -14.93 7.35
N LYS A 163 -51.55 -14.00 8.26
CA LYS A 163 -51.53 -14.29 9.71
C LYS A 163 -52.55 -15.37 10.12
N GLN A 164 -53.69 -15.43 9.44
CA GLN A 164 -54.73 -16.43 9.73
C GLN A 164 -54.36 -17.84 9.25
N TYR A 165 -53.74 -17.95 8.07
CA TYR A 165 -53.43 -19.24 7.46
C TYR A 165 -52.03 -19.77 7.78
N ILE A 166 -51.10 -18.92 8.20
CA ILE A 166 -49.70 -19.28 8.47
C ILE A 166 -49.38 -18.92 9.93
N PRO A 167 -49.44 -19.89 10.86
CA PRO A 167 -49.23 -19.65 12.29
C PRO A 167 -47.79 -19.21 12.64
N GLU A 168 -46.82 -19.41 11.76
CA GLU A 168 -45.42 -18.98 11.93
C GLU A 168 -45.24 -17.45 11.84
N ILE A 169 -46.25 -16.72 11.40
CA ILE A 169 -46.20 -15.24 11.29
C ILE A 169 -46.63 -14.60 12.62
N GLU A 170 -45.67 -14.14 13.41
CA GLU A 170 -45.90 -13.49 14.71
C GLU A 170 -46.68 -12.16 14.57
N SER A 171 -46.22 -11.29 13.66
CA SER A 171 -46.79 -9.97 13.45
C SER A 171 -46.74 -9.56 11.97
N PHE A 172 -47.65 -8.66 11.58
CA PHE A 172 -47.61 -8.03 10.26
C PHE A 172 -47.75 -6.51 10.41
N ALA A 173 -47.06 -5.79 9.54
CA ALA A 173 -47.19 -4.34 9.41
C ALA A 173 -47.57 -3.99 7.97
N ARG A 174 -48.28 -2.88 7.80
CA ARG A 174 -48.65 -2.34 6.49
C ARG A 174 -48.17 -0.90 6.41
N ILE A 175 -47.47 -0.58 5.33
CA ILE A 175 -47.01 0.77 5.03
C ILE A 175 -47.86 1.28 3.87
N ARG A 176 -48.60 2.37 4.10
CA ARG A 176 -49.41 3.03 3.07
C ARG A 176 -48.88 4.45 2.88
N TYR A 177 -48.54 4.81 1.66
CA TYR A 177 -48.32 6.20 1.31
C TYR A 177 -49.68 6.92 1.40
N ALA A 178 -49.70 8.15 1.94
CA ALA A 178 -50.90 8.92 2.26
C ALA A 178 -51.73 9.39 1.04
N ASN A 179 -51.65 8.69 -0.09
CA ASN A 179 -52.43 8.95 -1.28
C ASN A 179 -53.65 8.04 -1.22
N GLY A 180 -54.76 8.57 -0.70
CA GLY A 180 -56.00 7.85 -0.44
C GLY A 180 -56.52 7.10 -1.67
N SER A 181 -56.30 5.79 -1.71
CA SER A 181 -56.92 4.89 -2.68
C SER A 181 -58.22 4.33 -2.09
N TYR A 182 -59.36 4.70 -2.68
CA TYR A 182 -60.70 4.20 -2.32
C TYR A 182 -61.02 2.95 -3.14
N LEU A 183 -61.61 1.93 -2.53
CA LEU A 183 -62.26 0.86 -3.29
C LEU A 183 -63.67 1.34 -3.63
N ARG A 184 -63.97 1.41 -4.93
CA ARG A 184 -65.31 1.73 -5.42
C ARG A 184 -66.06 0.42 -5.63
N ASN A 185 -67.05 0.15 -4.78
CA ASN A 185 -67.99 -0.95 -4.98
C ASN A 185 -69.39 -0.37 -5.17
N GLU A 186 -70.07 -0.74 -6.27
CA GLU A 186 -71.45 -0.31 -6.60
C GLU A 186 -71.73 1.19 -6.38
N GLY A 187 -70.81 2.06 -6.82
CA GLY A 187 -71.00 3.51 -6.76
C GLY A 187 -70.73 4.16 -5.40
N LYS A 188 -70.45 3.39 -4.33
CA LYS A 188 -70.02 3.92 -3.03
C LYS A 188 -68.51 3.70 -2.84
N GLY A 189 -67.80 4.79 -2.55
CA GLY A 189 -66.39 4.73 -2.18
C GLY A 189 -66.28 4.31 -0.73
N VAL A 190 -65.77 3.10 -0.47
CA VAL A 190 -65.51 2.64 0.90
C VAL A 190 -64.06 2.94 1.23
N PRO A 191 -63.78 3.73 2.30
CA PRO A 191 -62.41 3.91 2.76
C PRO A 191 -61.89 2.57 3.26
N CYS A 192 -60.82 2.07 2.64
CA CYS A 192 -60.17 0.85 3.13
C CYS A 192 -59.29 1.24 4.30
N SER A 193 -59.80 1.03 5.52
CA SER A 193 -59.05 1.04 6.77
C SER A 193 -58.17 -0.20 6.91
#